data_AF-A0ABD5WIU2-F1
#
_entry.id   AF-A0ABD5WIU2-F1
#
_cell.length_a   1.000
_cell.length_b   1.000
_cell.length_c   1.000
_cell.angle_alpha   90.00
_cell.angle_beta   90.00
_cell.angle_gamma   90.00
#
_symmetry.space_group_name_H-M   'P 1'
#
loop_
_entity.id
_entity.type
_entity.pdbx_description
1 polymer ?
#
loop_
_entity_poly.entity_id
_entity_poly.type
_entity_poly.pdbx_seq_one_letter_code
_entity_poly.pdbx_strand_id
1 'polypeptide(L)'
;MQVDTLGDVPMTFSVEFYGTERTGRYDLRDNFTAFRRTLWRFVETVRSGDPALDPDETLDVVRTLIAGRIADREDRRVSLDEVT
;
A
#
# COMPACT_ATOMS: atom_id res chain seq x y z
N MET A 1 -1.36 -22.79 -14.00
CA MET A 1 -1.93 -23.25 -12.72
C MET A 1 -1.94 -22.06 -11.78
N GLN A 2 -3.11 -21.53 -11.45
CA GLN A 2 -3.30 -20.37 -10.57
C GLN A 2 -3.74 -20.92 -9.21
N VAL A 3 -3.04 -20.56 -8.14
CA VAL A 3 -3.41 -20.95 -6.77
C VAL A 3 -4.32 -19.86 -6.24
N ASP A 4 -5.58 -20.20 -6.00
CA ASP A 4 -6.54 -19.31 -5.37
C ASP A 4 -6.40 -19.43 -3.84
N THR A 5 -6.01 -18.32 -3.20
CA THR A 5 -5.82 -18.23 -1.76
C THR A 5 -6.85 -17.32 -1.09
N LEU A 6 -7.89 -16.86 -1.80
CA LEU A 6 -8.84 -15.85 -1.31
C LEU A 6 -10.15 -16.44 -0.78
N GLY A 7 -10.55 -17.64 -1.20
CA GLY A 7 -11.84 -18.23 -0.81
C GLY A 7 -13.05 -17.42 -1.33
N ASP A 8 -14.24 -17.60 -0.74
CA ASP A 8 -15.48 -16.90 -1.13
C ASP A 8 -15.52 -15.42 -0.68
N VAL A 9 -14.58 -14.60 -1.15
CA VAL A 9 -14.58 -13.16 -0.86
C VAL A 9 -14.28 -12.36 -2.14
N PRO A 10 -15.19 -11.51 -2.63
CA PRO A 10 -14.90 -10.61 -3.74
C PRO A 10 -14.13 -9.39 -3.20
N MET A 11 -12.86 -9.54 -2.82
CA MET A 11 -12.07 -8.38 -2.42
C MET A 11 -11.60 -7.62 -3.67
N THR A 12 -12.40 -6.65 -4.08
CA THR A 12 -12.04 -5.67 -5.13
C THR A 12 -11.53 -4.41 -4.45
N PHE A 13 -10.26 -4.08 -4.65
CA PHE A 13 -9.73 -2.76 -4.31
C PHE A 13 -9.83 -1.88 -5.54
N SER A 14 -10.63 -0.83 -5.51
CA SER A 14 -10.76 0.11 -6.62
C SER A 14 -9.96 1.37 -6.32
N VAL A 15 -9.17 1.83 -7.29
CA VAL A 15 -8.51 3.13 -7.23
C VAL A 15 -9.14 4.02 -8.28
N GLU A 16 -9.53 5.23 -7.87
CA GLU A 16 -10.10 6.24 -8.75
C GLU A 16 -9.19 7.46 -8.78
N PHE A 17 -8.87 7.90 -10.00
CA PHE A 17 -8.09 9.09 -10.26
C PHE A 17 -8.99 10.13 -10.91
N TYR A 18 -9.08 11.31 -10.30
CA TYR A 18 -9.85 12.45 -10.79
C TYR A 18 -8.88 13.53 -11.27
N GLY A 19 -8.76 13.66 -12.58
CA GLY A 19 -7.95 14.69 -13.23
C GLY A 19 -8.79 15.72 -13.97
N THR A 20 -8.17 16.84 -14.34
CA THR A 20 -8.82 17.94 -15.08
C THR A 20 -9.26 17.54 -16.48
N GLU A 21 -8.52 16.64 -17.14
CA GLU A 21 -8.79 16.19 -18.51
C GLU A 21 -9.48 14.82 -18.56
N ARG A 22 -9.19 13.94 -17.59
CA ARG A 22 -9.69 12.57 -17.55
C ARG A 22 -9.86 12.07 -16.12
N THR A 23 -10.85 11.20 -15.94
CA THR A 23 -11.03 10.39 -14.74
C THR A 23 -10.85 8.92 -15.11
N GLY A 24 -10.26 8.13 -14.22
CA GLY A 24 -10.03 6.69 -14.43
C GLY A 24 -10.32 5.90 -13.17
N ARG A 25 -11.00 4.76 -13.33
CA ARG A 25 -11.25 3.79 -12.25
C ARG A 25 -10.58 2.47 -12.60
N TYR A 26 -9.83 1.93 -11.64
CA TYR A 26 -9.07 0.69 -11.81
C TYR A 26 -9.41 -0.27 -10.68
N ASP A 27 -10.04 -1.39 -11.02
CA ASP A 27 -10.30 -2.47 -10.08
C ASP A 27 -9.08 -3.40 -10.02
N LEU A 28 -8.42 -3.45 -8.87
CA LEU A 28 -7.33 -4.39 -8.61
C LEU A 28 -7.91 -5.72 -8.16
N ARG A 29 -7.75 -6.73 -9.01
CA ARG A 29 -8.24 -8.11 -8.79
C ARG A 29 -7.12 -9.15 -8.64
N ASP A 30 -5.89 -8.79 -9.01
CA ASP A 30 -4.75 -9.70 -9.04
C ASP A 30 -3.83 -9.55 -7.83
N ASN A 31 -4.38 -9.86 -6.65
CA ASN A 31 -3.63 -9.83 -5.39
C ASN A 31 -2.59 -10.97 -5.34
N PHE A 32 -2.83 -12.09 -6.02
CA PHE A 32 -1.90 -13.22 -6.04
C PHE A 32 -0.59 -12.86 -6.74
N THR A 33 -0.65 -12.26 -7.92
CA THR A 33 0.56 -11.81 -8.62
C THR A 33 1.29 -10.72 -7.83
N ALA A 34 0.55 -9.79 -7.21
CA ALA A 34 1.14 -8.78 -6.34
C ALA A 34 1.89 -9.42 -5.16
N PHE A 35 1.25 -10.35 -4.45
CA PHE A 35 1.87 -11.09 -3.35
C PHE A 35 3.11 -11.89 -3.78
N ARG A 36 3.03 -12.62 -4.89
CA ARG A 36 4.17 -13.36 -5.45
C ARG A 36 5.34 -12.42 -5.77
N ARG A 37 5.07 -11.24 -6.35
CA ARG A 37 6.11 -10.22 -6.62
C ARG A 37 6.74 -9.70 -5.33
N THR A 38 5.96 -9.51 -4.28
CA THR A 38 6.46 -9.11 -2.96
C THR A 38 7.41 -10.17 -2.39
N LEU A 39 7.05 -11.46 -2.42
CA LEU A 39 7.94 -12.54 -1.97
C LEU A 39 9.24 -12.59 -2.77
N TRP A 40 9.16 -12.42 -4.10
CA TRP A 40 10.34 -12.36 -4.94
C TRP A 40 11.28 -11.22 -4.54
N ARG A 41 10.74 -10.01 -4.35
CA ARG A 41 11.52 -8.84 -3.91
C ARG A 41 12.18 -9.07 -2.56
N PHE A 42 11.48 -9.71 -1.62
CA PHE A 42 12.05 -10.07 -0.33
C PHE A 42 13.28 -11.00 -0.48
N VAL A 43 13.17 -12.04 -1.32
CA VAL A 43 14.31 -12.94 -1.59
C VAL A 43 15.49 -12.18 -2.18
N GLU A 44 15.25 -11.26 -3.09
CA GLU A 44 16.31 -10.43 -3.68
C GLU A 44 16.96 -9.52 -2.63
N THR A 45 16.19 -8.89 -1.74
CA THR A 45 16.74 -8.12 -0.61
C THR A 45 17.63 -8.96 0.30
N VAL A 46 17.27 -10.20 0.60
CA VAL A 46 18.14 -11.09 1.40
C VAL A 46 19.44 -11.42 0.66
N ARG A 47 19.40 -11.54 -0.67
CA ARG A 47 20.56 -11.88 -1.49
C ARG A 47 21.52 -10.71 -1.68
N SER A 48 20.99 -9.52 -1.97
CA SER A 48 21.82 -8.33 -2.23
C SER A 48 22.21 -7.59 -0.95
N GLY A 49 21.39 -7.68 0.10
CA GLY A 49 21.48 -6.81 1.27
C GLY A 49 20.82 -5.45 1.07
N ASP A 50 20.30 -5.17 -0.13
CA ASP A 50 19.65 -3.90 -0.47
C ASP A 50 18.13 -4.00 -0.30
N PRO A 51 17.50 -3.07 0.43
CA PRO A 51 16.06 -3.10 0.64
C PRO A 51 15.32 -2.80 -0.68
N ALA A 52 14.23 -3.53 -0.92
CA ALA A 52 13.42 -3.37 -2.13
C ALA A 52 12.57 -2.08 -2.16
N LEU A 53 12.44 -1.42 -1.01
CA LEU A 53 11.81 -0.11 -0.82
C LEU A 53 12.79 0.74 -0.02
N ASP A 54 12.78 2.04 -0.25
CA ASP A 54 13.58 2.95 0.58
C ASP A 54 13.08 2.87 2.04
N PRO A 55 13.96 2.73 3.04
CA PRO A 55 13.54 2.77 4.44
C PRO A 55 12.73 4.01 4.80
N ASP A 56 13.04 5.17 4.21
CA ASP A 56 12.33 6.41 4.48
C ASP A 56 10.88 6.37 3.95
N GLU A 57 10.64 5.73 2.79
CA GLU A 57 9.27 5.49 2.29
C GLU A 57 8.45 4.64 3.27
N THR A 58 9.09 3.67 3.93
CA THR A 58 8.43 2.83 4.94
C THR A 58 8.06 3.66 6.16
N LEU A 59 8.95 4.56 6.60
CA LEU A 59 8.68 5.46 7.72
C LEU A 59 7.51 6.41 7.40
N ASP A 60 7.44 6.95 6.19
CA ASP A 60 6.36 7.85 5.78
C ASP A 60 4.99 7.14 5.77
N VAL A 61 4.93 5.88 5.35
CA VAL A 61 3.71 5.06 5.44
C VAL A 61 3.29 4.89 6.90
N VAL A 62 4.22 4.53 7.78
CA VAL A 62 3.93 4.36 9.21
C VAL A 62 3.46 5.67 9.85
N ARG A 63 4.13 6.79 9.56
CA ARG A 63 3.74 8.13 10.01
C ARG A 63 2.34 8.50 9.53
N THR A 64 2.02 8.20 8.28
CA THR A 64 0.68 8.45 7.71
C THR A 64 -0.40 7.67 8.47
N LEU A 65 -0.14 6.41 8.83
CA LEU A 65 -1.07 5.60 9.63
C LEU A 65 -1.25 6.17 11.05
N ILE A 66 -0.18 6.62 11.69
CA ILE A 66 -0.23 7.25 13.01
C ILE A 66 -1.00 8.58 12.95
N ALA A 67 -0.69 9.45 11.99
CA ALA A 67 -1.37 10.72 11.78
C ALA A 67 -2.87 10.51 11.53
N GLY A 68 -3.23 9.51 10.72
CA GLY A 68 -4.62 9.13 10.49
C GLY A 68 -5.36 8.73 11.77
N ARG A 69 -4.69 7.98 12.66
CA ARG A 69 -5.26 7.59 13.96
C ARG A 69 -5.44 8.78 14.91
N ILE A 70 -4.51 9.73 14.90
CA ILE A 70 -4.62 10.97 15.70
C ILE A 70 -5.77 11.82 15.15
N ALA A 71 -5.84 11.99 13.84
CA ALA A 71 -6.87 12.77 13.16
C ALA A 71 -8.27 12.24 13.47
N ASP A 72 -8.46 10.91 13.42
CA ASP A 72 -9.72 10.25 13.76
C ASP A 72 -10.11 10.47 15.24
N ARG A 73 -9.14 10.38 16.17
CA ARG A 73 -9.39 10.56 17.60
C ARG A 73 -9.70 12.01 17.98
N GLU A 74 -9.05 12.97 17.34
CA GLU A 74 -9.10 14.39 17.70
C GLU A 74 -10.02 15.22 16.81
N ASP A 75 -10.65 14.58 15.80
CA ASP A 75 -11.53 15.22 14.81
C ASP A 75 -10.89 16.47 14.17
N ARG A 76 -9.59 16.36 13.85
CA ARG A 76 -8.82 17.45 13.24
C ARG A 76 -7.86 16.92 12.19
N ARG A 77 -7.40 17.83 11.32
CA ARG A 77 -6.28 17.55 10.43
C ARG A 77 -4.96 17.50 11.21
N VAL A 78 -4.10 16.57 10.82
CA VAL A 78 -2.77 16.34 11.41
C VAL A 78 -1.75 16.33 10.27
N SER A 79 -0.73 17.18 10.34
CA SER A 79 0.41 17.13 9.42
C SER A 79 1.32 15.95 9.76
N LEU A 80 1.99 15.38 8.76
CA LEU A 80 2.99 14.33 9.00
C LEU A 80 4.17 14.85 9.82
N ASP A 81 4.49 16.14 9.74
CA ASP A 81 5.56 16.77 10.52
C ASP A 81 5.27 16.78 12.03
N GLU A 82 4.01 16.60 12.45
CA GLU A 82 3.63 16.47 13.85
C GLU A 82 3.98 15.08 14.41
N VAL A 83 4.25 14.10 13.54
CA VAL A 83 4.54 12.71 13.88
C VAL A 83 6.02 12.43 13.58
N THR A 84 6.90 12.91 14.45
CA THR A 84 8.36 12.72 14.33
C THR A 84 8.78 11.29 14.64
#